data_AF-A0A7J4BWI2-F1
#
_entry.id   AF-A0A7J4BWI2-F1
#
_cell.length_a   1.000
_cell.length_b   1.000
_cell.length_c   1.000
_cell.angle_alpha   90.00
_cell.angle_beta   90.00
_cell.angle_gamma   90.00
#
_symmetry.space_group_name_H-M   'P 1'
#
loop_
_entity.id
_entity.type
_entity.pdbx_description
1 polymer ?
#
loop_
_entity_poly.entity_id
_entity_poly.type
_entity_poly.pdbx_seq_one_letter_code
_entity_poly.pdbx_strand_id
1 'polypeptide(L)'
;EKIVFLGYLERTSTLVLAFVRGICKPGMTPYDLDESDDYEVTEILSEPSEIDPAWMFVLNIKHPLTLLSAKIGKLTVKPGSCLNDEGLFYIIRGSPLSIKVVTTAARMMLKPDRISATTISQVDFKGNQILSEKQMNVLRIAYSEGWYNTPRDISLGELSNKIGLGRSTVSEHLIKSEGKIIQYFLEGDPALFGEEMDGK
;
A
#
# COMPACT_ATOMS: atom_id res chain seq x y z
N GLU A 1 2.49 -12.62 -12.07
CA GLU A 1 2.94 -13.02 -10.72
C GLU A 1 2.91 -11.82 -9.80
N LYS A 2 2.67 -11.97 -8.49
CA LYS A 2 2.62 -10.81 -7.58
C LYS A 2 3.12 -11.19 -6.20
N ILE A 3 4.18 -10.54 -5.74
CA ILE A 3 4.71 -10.67 -4.38
C ILE A 3 4.57 -9.33 -3.68
N VAL A 4 3.88 -9.32 -2.55
CA VAL A 4 3.60 -8.13 -1.74
C VAL A 4 4.35 -8.26 -0.42
N PHE A 5 5.16 -7.25 -0.12
CA PHE A 5 5.81 -7.09 1.18
C PHE A 5 4.77 -6.71 2.23
N LEU A 6 4.73 -7.47 3.33
CA LEU A 6 3.84 -7.23 4.47
C LEU A 6 4.58 -6.68 5.68
N GLY A 7 5.85 -7.06 5.88
CA GLY A 7 6.64 -6.58 6.99
C GLY A 7 8.01 -7.24 7.08
N TYR A 8 8.87 -6.68 7.93
CA TYR A 8 10.15 -7.32 8.28
C TYR A 8 9.94 -8.21 9.50
N LEU A 9 10.42 -9.45 9.42
CA LEU A 9 10.61 -10.30 10.60
C LEU A 9 11.97 -10.03 11.24
N GLU A 10 12.99 -9.84 10.40
CA GLU A 10 14.33 -9.44 10.82
C GLU A 10 14.95 -8.49 9.79
N ARG A 11 15.66 -7.47 10.27
CA ARG A 11 16.34 -6.51 9.40
C ARG A 11 17.61 -5.99 10.04
N THR A 12 18.73 -6.54 9.60
CA THR A 12 20.09 -6.10 9.96
C THR A 12 20.85 -5.69 8.69
N SER A 13 22.08 -5.19 8.81
CA SER A 13 22.90 -4.82 7.65
C SER A 13 23.33 -6.01 6.78
N THR A 14 23.12 -7.24 7.24
CA THR A 14 23.58 -8.49 6.59
C THR A 14 22.49 -9.52 6.38
N LEU A 15 21.33 -9.36 7.04
CA LEU A 15 20.19 -10.27 6.93
C LEU A 15 18.90 -9.46 6.83
N VAL A 16 18.07 -9.80 5.85
CA VAL A 16 16.74 -9.21 5.68
C VAL A 16 15.73 -10.32 5.45
N LEU A 17 14.95 -10.61 6.50
CA LEU A 17 13.83 -11.54 6.44
C LEU A 17 12.53 -10.75 6.34
N ALA A 18 11.79 -10.97 5.26
CA ALA A 18 10.51 -10.34 5.01
C ALA A 18 9.38 -11.37 5.09
N PHE A 19 8.29 -10.99 5.75
CA PHE A 19 7.02 -11.67 5.61
C PHE A 19 6.33 -11.14 4.34
N VAL A 20 5.98 -12.05 3.43
CA VAL A 20 5.42 -11.70 2.13
C VAL A 20 4.16 -12.52 1.82
N ARG A 21 3.29 -11.93 1.01
CA ARG A 21 2.15 -12.61 0.37
C ARG A 21 2.43 -12.73 -1.12
N GLY A 22 2.41 -13.94 -1.68
CA GLY A 22 2.75 -14.19 -3.07
C GLY A 22 1.66 -14.96 -3.83
N ILE A 23 1.37 -14.53 -5.06
CA ILE A 23 0.58 -15.30 -6.03
C ILE A 23 1.54 -15.71 -7.15
N CYS A 24 1.87 -16.99 -7.19
CA CYS A 24 2.74 -17.61 -8.18
C CYS A 24 2.01 -17.78 -9.52
N LYS A 25 2.77 -17.93 -10.62
CA LYS A 25 2.19 -18.29 -11.92
C LYS A 25 1.64 -19.73 -11.87
N PRO A 26 0.72 -20.11 -12.77
CA PRO A 26 0.24 -21.49 -12.83
C PRO A 26 1.40 -22.49 -12.96
N GLY A 27 1.43 -23.49 -12.07
CA GLY A 27 2.49 -24.51 -12.03
C GLY A 27 3.76 -24.10 -11.28
N MET A 28 3.83 -22.87 -10.75
CA MET A 28 4.93 -22.38 -9.92
C MET A 28 4.57 -22.36 -8.43
N THR A 29 5.60 -22.38 -7.60
CA THR A 29 5.57 -22.30 -6.14
C THR A 29 6.51 -21.18 -5.67
N PRO A 30 6.44 -20.75 -4.40
CA PRO A 30 7.38 -19.75 -3.88
C PRO A 30 8.84 -20.17 -4.03
N TYR A 31 9.16 -21.48 -3.96
CA TYR A 31 10.53 -21.99 -4.07
C TYR A 31 11.17 -21.72 -5.44
N ASP A 32 10.39 -21.43 -6.48
CA ASP A 32 10.95 -21.03 -7.78
C ASP A 32 11.69 -19.68 -7.69
N LEU A 33 11.47 -18.89 -6.62
CA LEU A 33 12.25 -17.68 -6.35
C LEU A 33 13.72 -17.97 -6.00
N ASP A 34 14.01 -19.17 -5.51
CA ASP A 34 15.36 -19.59 -5.13
C ASP A 34 16.26 -19.81 -6.37
N GLU A 35 15.69 -19.80 -7.58
CA GLU A 35 16.47 -19.77 -8.83
C GLU A 35 17.30 -18.48 -8.97
N SER A 36 16.93 -17.41 -8.25
CA SER A 36 17.69 -16.17 -8.18
C SER A 36 18.58 -16.14 -6.93
N ASP A 37 19.83 -15.73 -7.08
CA ASP A 37 20.75 -15.48 -5.96
C ASP A 37 20.25 -14.36 -5.00
N ASP A 38 19.26 -13.57 -5.43
CA ASP A 38 18.72 -12.44 -4.70
C ASP A 38 17.68 -12.82 -3.63
N TYR A 39 17.16 -14.05 -3.67
CA TYR A 39 16.05 -14.49 -2.83
C TYR A 39 16.28 -15.90 -2.29
N GLU A 40 15.70 -16.18 -1.14
CA GLU A 40 15.67 -17.53 -0.57
C GLU A 40 14.41 -17.67 0.29
N VAL A 41 13.55 -18.63 -0.04
CA VAL A 41 12.36 -18.95 0.75
C VAL A 41 12.77 -19.77 1.96
N THR A 42 12.70 -19.14 3.12
CA THR A 42 13.14 -19.76 4.38
C THR A 42 12.06 -20.58 5.06
N GLU A 43 10.79 -20.21 4.90
CA GLU A 43 9.65 -20.87 5.57
C GLU A 43 8.35 -20.60 4.81
N ILE A 44 7.52 -21.63 4.61
CA ILE A 44 6.12 -21.48 4.17
C ILE A 44 5.24 -21.44 5.41
N LEU A 45 4.49 -20.34 5.57
CA LEU A 45 3.59 -20.11 6.71
C LEU A 45 2.15 -20.51 6.39
N SER A 46 1.73 -20.32 5.13
CA SER A 46 0.42 -20.77 4.62
C SER A 46 0.51 -21.09 3.15
N GLU A 47 -0.08 -22.21 2.75
CA GLU A 47 -0.32 -22.59 1.36
C GLU A 47 -1.63 -21.95 0.85
N PRO A 48 -1.81 -21.86 -0.48
CA PRO A 48 -3.07 -21.47 -1.08
C PRO A 48 -4.21 -22.39 -0.66
N SER A 49 -5.39 -21.81 -0.50
CA SER A 49 -6.62 -22.53 -0.17
C SER A 49 -7.76 -22.05 -1.06
N GLU A 50 -8.94 -22.67 -0.90
CA GLU A 50 -10.15 -22.19 -1.56
C GLU A 50 -10.55 -20.76 -1.14
N ILE A 51 -10.07 -20.28 0.01
CA ILE A 51 -10.39 -18.96 0.57
C ILE A 51 -9.43 -17.88 0.05
N ASP A 52 -8.13 -18.19 -0.05
CA ASP A 52 -7.12 -17.28 -0.57
C ASP A 52 -6.14 -18.05 -1.47
N PRO A 53 -6.01 -17.69 -2.77
CA PRO A 53 -5.07 -18.32 -3.69
C PRO A 53 -3.60 -17.94 -3.43
N ALA A 54 -3.30 -17.12 -2.43
CA ALA A 54 -1.95 -16.67 -2.14
C ALA A 54 -1.20 -17.54 -1.14
N TRP A 55 0.10 -17.65 -1.37
CA TRP A 55 1.08 -18.15 -0.42
C TRP A 55 1.44 -17.07 0.59
N MET A 56 1.64 -17.48 1.84
CA MET A 56 2.23 -16.65 2.88
C MET A 56 3.55 -17.29 3.29
N PHE A 57 4.66 -16.56 3.17
CA PHE A 57 5.98 -17.15 3.39
C PHE A 57 7.01 -16.11 3.86
N VAL A 58 8.11 -16.63 4.37
CA VAL A 58 9.26 -15.84 4.81
C VAL A 58 10.34 -15.88 3.75
N LEU A 59 10.70 -14.70 3.25
CA LEU A 59 11.67 -14.50 2.20
C LEU A 59 12.92 -13.83 2.77
N ASN A 60 14.07 -14.49 2.63
CA ASN A 60 15.38 -13.87 2.81
C ASN A 60 15.75 -13.10 1.54
N ILE A 61 15.83 -11.78 1.64
CA ILE A 61 16.10 -10.90 0.50
C ILE A 61 17.58 -10.48 0.51
N LYS A 62 18.34 -11.09 -0.40
CA LYS A 62 19.78 -10.87 -0.61
C LYS A 62 20.07 -9.78 -1.64
N HIS A 63 19.05 -9.29 -2.35
CA HIS A 63 19.21 -8.26 -3.38
C HIS A 63 20.01 -7.02 -2.86
N PRO A 64 21.03 -6.54 -3.59
CA PRO A 64 21.93 -5.46 -3.13
C PRO A 64 21.22 -4.19 -2.70
N LEU A 65 20.13 -3.80 -3.38
CA LEU A 65 19.34 -2.62 -3.00
C LEU A 65 18.70 -2.77 -1.62
N THR A 66 18.22 -3.97 -1.30
CA THR A 66 17.56 -4.26 -0.02
C THR A 66 18.58 -4.30 1.12
N LEU A 67 19.74 -4.91 0.89
CA LEU A 67 20.85 -4.91 1.85
C LEU A 67 21.41 -3.50 2.08
N LEU A 68 21.56 -2.70 1.02
CA LEU A 68 21.93 -1.29 1.13
C LEU A 68 20.92 -0.50 1.96
N SER A 69 19.63 -0.69 1.68
CA SER A 69 18.55 -0.10 2.45
C SER A 69 18.66 -0.46 3.94
N ALA A 70 18.93 -1.73 4.25
CA ALA A 70 19.12 -2.20 5.62
C ALA A 70 20.35 -1.57 6.29
N LYS A 71 21.49 -1.52 5.58
CA LYS A 71 22.75 -0.96 6.07
C LYS A 71 22.70 0.55 6.34
N ILE A 72 22.03 1.33 5.50
CA ILE A 72 21.91 2.79 5.68
C ILE A 72 21.13 3.12 6.97
N GLY A 73 20.14 2.28 7.32
CA GLY A 73 19.27 2.52 8.45
C GLY A 73 18.43 3.80 8.32
N LYS A 74 17.67 4.13 9.37
CA LYS A 74 16.77 5.30 9.41
C LYS A 74 15.79 5.37 8.21
N LEU A 75 15.45 4.20 7.68
CA LEU A 75 14.48 4.00 6.61
C LEU A 75 13.78 2.65 6.78
N THR A 76 12.56 2.54 6.26
CA THR A 76 11.78 1.32 6.22
C THR A 76 11.03 1.24 4.89
N VAL A 77 10.80 0.02 4.42
CA VAL A 77 9.82 -0.28 3.37
C VAL A 77 8.43 -0.33 4.01
N LYS A 78 7.43 0.20 3.31
CA LYS A 78 6.04 0.12 3.75
C LYS A 78 5.38 -1.16 3.23
N PRO A 79 4.46 -1.75 4.01
CA PRO A 79 3.52 -2.73 3.50
C PRO A 79 2.80 -2.22 2.24
N GLY A 80 2.60 -3.11 1.28
CA GLY A 80 2.06 -2.77 -0.04
C GLY A 80 3.12 -2.45 -1.10
N SER A 81 4.41 -2.37 -0.73
CA SER A 81 5.48 -2.48 -1.73
C SER A 81 5.42 -3.87 -2.38
N CYS A 82 5.56 -3.95 -3.70
CA CYS A 82 5.36 -5.20 -4.42
C CYS A 82 6.25 -5.33 -5.65
N LEU A 83 6.46 -6.57 -6.06
CA LEU A 83 7.03 -6.93 -7.36
C LEU A 83 5.95 -7.68 -8.14
N ASN A 84 5.69 -7.25 -9.36
CA ASN A 84 4.71 -7.88 -10.25
C ASN A 84 5.17 -7.78 -11.72
N ASP A 85 4.30 -8.17 -12.64
CA ASP A 85 4.57 -8.14 -14.09
C ASP A 85 4.77 -6.71 -14.64
N GLU A 86 4.37 -5.66 -13.91
CA GLU A 86 4.61 -4.24 -14.25
C GLU A 86 5.93 -3.70 -13.68
N GLY A 87 6.66 -4.50 -12.91
CA GLY A 87 7.94 -4.14 -12.30
C GLY A 87 7.90 -3.99 -10.78
N LEU A 88 8.90 -3.29 -10.24
CA LEU A 88 9.06 -3.08 -8.80
C LEU A 88 8.37 -1.79 -8.35
N PHE A 89 7.33 -1.93 -7.53
CA PHE A 89 6.72 -0.84 -6.77
C PHE A 89 7.34 -0.75 -5.38
N TYR A 90 8.27 0.19 -5.20
CA TYR A 90 9.02 0.34 -3.96
C TYR A 90 8.56 1.58 -3.18
N ILE A 91 7.93 1.37 -2.01
CA ILE A 91 7.42 2.42 -1.14
C ILE A 91 8.30 2.50 0.12
N ILE A 92 9.10 3.57 0.22
CA ILE A 92 10.02 3.76 1.35
C ILE A 92 9.71 5.01 2.17
N ARG A 93 9.90 4.90 3.49
CA ARG A 93 9.86 6.03 4.42
C ARG A 93 11.15 6.11 5.20
N GLY A 94 11.65 7.31 5.46
CA GLY A 94 12.88 7.48 6.21
C GLY A 94 13.36 8.92 6.30
N SER A 95 14.62 9.09 6.72
CA SER A 95 15.28 10.39 6.66
C SER A 95 15.49 10.83 5.20
N PRO A 96 15.50 12.14 4.89
CA PRO A 96 15.76 12.64 3.54
C PRO A 96 17.06 12.10 2.93
N LEU A 97 18.11 11.98 3.75
CA LEU A 97 19.41 11.46 3.32
C LEU A 97 19.33 9.98 2.97
N SER A 98 18.73 9.15 3.85
CA SER A 98 18.56 7.72 3.60
C SER A 98 17.75 7.47 2.33
N ILE A 99 16.66 8.21 2.15
CA ILE A 99 15.82 8.15 0.94
C ILE A 99 16.66 8.49 -0.30
N LYS A 100 17.43 9.57 -0.28
CA LYS A 100 18.23 9.99 -1.42
C LYS A 100 19.22 8.91 -1.84
N VAL A 101 19.93 8.30 -0.89
CA VAL A 101 20.90 7.24 -1.19
C VAL A 101 20.21 6.02 -1.81
N VAL A 102 19.13 5.52 -1.21
CA VAL A 102 18.42 4.33 -1.71
C VAL A 102 17.78 4.59 -3.07
N THR A 103 17.11 5.73 -3.26
CA THR A 103 16.49 6.06 -4.55
C THR A 103 17.50 6.27 -5.67
N THR A 104 18.68 6.83 -5.37
CA THR A 104 19.78 6.91 -6.33
C THR A 104 20.29 5.52 -6.72
N ALA A 105 20.55 4.65 -5.74
CA ALA A 105 21.01 3.29 -6.02
C ALA A 105 19.98 2.48 -6.82
N ALA A 106 18.69 2.58 -6.47
CA ALA A 106 17.60 1.92 -7.19
C ALA A 106 17.57 2.31 -8.67
N ARG A 107 17.72 3.61 -8.97
CA ARG A 107 17.77 4.10 -10.37
C ARG A 107 18.96 3.56 -11.15
N MET A 108 20.10 3.37 -10.48
CA MET A 108 21.30 2.84 -11.12
C MET A 108 21.20 1.33 -11.37
N MET A 109 20.60 0.59 -10.43
CA MET A 109 20.52 -0.88 -10.47
C MET A 109 19.36 -1.40 -11.33
N LEU A 110 18.17 -0.82 -11.20
CA LEU A 110 16.94 -1.48 -11.61
C LEU A 110 16.15 -0.75 -12.71
N LYS A 111 16.54 0.45 -13.13
CA LYS A 111 15.73 1.34 -14.00
C LYS A 111 14.22 1.28 -13.66
N PRO A 112 13.83 1.45 -12.39
CA PRO A 112 12.50 1.09 -11.94
C PRO A 112 11.42 1.97 -12.58
N ASP A 113 10.30 1.35 -12.94
CA ASP A 113 9.15 2.03 -13.55
C ASP A 113 8.49 3.03 -12.59
N ARG A 114 8.47 2.74 -11.27
CA ARG A 114 7.93 3.67 -10.27
C ARG A 114 8.59 3.54 -8.90
N ILE A 115 9.11 4.66 -8.38
CA ILE A 115 9.60 4.77 -7.00
C ILE A 115 8.74 5.77 -6.23
N SER A 116 8.24 5.38 -5.05
CA SER A 116 7.56 6.28 -4.13
C SER A 116 8.37 6.41 -2.84
N ALA A 117 8.79 7.63 -2.50
CA ALA A 117 9.59 7.89 -1.31
C ALA A 117 9.07 9.10 -0.55
N THR A 118 8.92 8.96 0.78
CA THR A 118 8.37 10.02 1.63
C THR A 118 9.19 10.17 2.89
N THR A 119 9.61 11.40 3.19
CA THR A 119 10.29 11.73 4.45
C THR A 119 9.33 11.53 5.62
N ILE A 120 9.84 11.02 6.74
CA ILE A 120 9.05 10.94 7.98
C ILE A 120 8.79 12.37 8.50
N SER A 121 7.53 12.78 8.43
CA SER A 121 7.02 14.04 8.97
C SER A 121 6.07 13.75 10.14
N GLN A 122 5.86 14.72 11.04
CA GLN A 122 4.83 14.59 12.09
C GLN A 122 3.41 14.41 11.51
N VAL A 123 3.20 14.75 10.23
CA VAL A 123 1.95 14.55 9.50
C VAL A 123 1.72 13.07 9.14
N ASP A 124 2.78 12.25 9.04
CA ASP A 124 2.67 10.81 8.75
C ASP A 124 2.01 10.01 9.90
N PHE A 125 2.05 10.55 11.12
CA PHE A 125 1.41 9.99 12.31
C PHE A 125 0.00 10.55 12.55
N LYS A 126 -0.46 11.53 11.77
CA LYS A 126 -1.87 11.99 11.78
C LYS A 126 -2.81 11.07 10.99
N GLY A 127 -2.33 9.88 10.61
CA GLY A 127 -3.00 8.98 9.67
C GLY A 127 -2.72 9.42 8.24
N ASN A 128 -2.49 8.45 7.34
CA ASN A 128 -2.42 8.70 5.90
C ASN A 128 -3.60 9.61 5.50
N GLN A 129 -3.36 10.89 5.24
CA GLN A 129 -4.38 11.79 4.71
C GLN A 129 -4.60 11.42 3.23
N ILE A 130 -5.37 10.34 3.01
CA ILE A 130 -5.93 9.98 1.69
C ILE A 130 -6.63 11.21 1.09
N LEU A 131 -7.24 12.00 1.97
CA LEU A 131 -7.96 13.23 1.66
C LEU A 131 -7.17 14.45 2.16
N SER A 132 -7.18 15.53 1.39
CA SER A 132 -6.74 16.83 1.92
C SER A 132 -7.65 17.28 3.07
N GLU A 133 -7.18 18.21 3.91
CA GLU A 133 -8.01 18.73 5.02
C GLU A 133 -9.36 19.28 4.55
N LYS A 134 -9.40 19.96 3.39
CA LYS A 134 -10.65 20.45 2.79
C LYS A 134 -11.59 19.30 2.38
N GLN A 135 -11.05 18.26 1.75
CA GLN A 135 -11.81 17.07 1.35
C GLN A 135 -12.35 16.32 2.57
N MET A 136 -11.52 16.11 3.59
CA MET A 136 -11.90 15.48 4.84
C MET A 136 -12.98 16.27 5.57
N ASN A 137 -12.89 17.59 5.59
CA ASN A 137 -13.89 18.44 6.24
C ASN A 137 -15.25 18.36 5.52
N VAL A 138 -15.26 18.45 4.19
CA VAL A 138 -16.50 18.30 3.39
C VAL A 138 -17.14 16.93 3.64
N LEU A 139 -16.33 15.87 3.60
CA LEU A 139 -16.82 14.50 3.80
C LEU A 139 -17.38 14.28 5.21
N ARG A 140 -16.71 14.82 6.25
CA ARG A 140 -17.15 14.72 7.63
C ARG A 140 -18.50 15.39 7.85
N ILE A 141 -18.66 16.61 7.33
CA ILE A 141 -19.91 17.35 7.43
C ILE A 141 -21.00 16.63 6.65
N ALA A 142 -20.72 16.16 5.43
CA ALA A 142 -21.68 15.40 4.63
C ALA A 142 -22.17 14.15 5.38
N TYR A 143 -21.27 13.39 5.99
CA TYR A 143 -21.61 12.21 6.78
C TYR A 143 -22.46 12.57 8.01
N SER A 144 -22.05 13.58 8.80
CA SER A 144 -22.80 13.99 10.00
C SER A 144 -24.20 14.54 9.70
N GLU A 145 -24.39 15.08 8.49
CA GLU A 145 -25.65 15.66 8.04
C GLU A 145 -26.52 14.64 7.28
N GLY A 146 -26.13 13.36 7.24
CA GLY A 146 -26.92 12.30 6.63
C GLY A 146 -26.95 12.34 5.10
N TRP A 147 -25.93 12.92 4.44
CA TRP A 147 -25.77 12.90 2.98
C TRP A 147 -25.71 11.47 2.40
N TYR A 148 -25.18 10.53 3.19
CA TYR A 148 -25.03 9.13 2.81
C TYR A 148 -26.13 8.21 3.38
N ASN A 149 -27.11 8.76 4.08
CA ASN A 149 -28.26 7.98 4.57
C ASN A 149 -29.19 7.62 3.41
N THR A 150 -29.98 6.56 3.61
CA THR A 150 -31.02 6.14 2.66
C THR A 150 -32.37 6.13 3.38
N PRO A 151 -33.28 7.07 3.08
CA PRO A 151 -33.12 8.22 2.17
C PRO A 151 -32.12 9.26 2.72
N ARG A 152 -31.66 10.17 1.85
CA ARG A 152 -30.75 11.26 2.27
C ARG A 152 -31.48 12.24 3.17
N ASP A 153 -30.84 12.64 4.27
CA ASP A 153 -31.41 13.61 5.21
C ASP A 153 -31.14 15.07 4.81
N ILE A 154 -30.17 15.29 3.90
CA ILE A 154 -29.77 16.62 3.43
C ILE A 154 -29.61 16.65 1.92
N SER A 155 -30.00 17.77 1.30
CA SER A 155 -29.74 18.05 -0.12
C SER A 155 -28.35 18.65 -0.35
N LEU A 156 -27.86 18.57 -1.60
CA LEU A 156 -26.56 19.15 -1.96
C LEU A 156 -26.53 20.66 -1.76
N GLY A 157 -27.70 21.32 -1.95
CA GLY A 157 -27.85 22.74 -1.75
C GLY A 157 -27.74 23.14 -0.28
N GLU A 158 -28.39 22.41 0.62
CA GLU A 158 -28.31 22.64 2.07
C GLU A 158 -26.90 22.34 2.60
N LEU A 159 -26.28 21.27 2.12
CA LEU A 159 -24.92 20.92 2.45
C LEU A 159 -23.93 22.02 1.97
N SER A 160 -24.13 22.53 0.76
CA SER A 160 -23.37 23.66 0.20
C SER A 160 -23.49 24.92 1.06
N ASN A 161 -24.71 25.25 1.51
CA ASN A 161 -24.95 26.37 2.40
C ASN A 161 -24.27 26.19 3.76
N LYS A 162 -24.32 24.98 4.34
CA LYS A 162 -23.66 24.67 5.62
C LYS A 162 -22.14 24.78 5.55
N ILE A 163 -21.54 24.31 4.46
CA ILE A 163 -20.08 24.31 4.28
C ILE A 163 -19.56 25.70 3.84
N GLY A 164 -20.42 26.55 3.28
CA GLY A 164 -20.02 27.87 2.76
C GLY A 164 -19.26 27.79 1.44
N LEU A 165 -19.50 26.75 0.64
CA LEU A 165 -18.88 26.53 -0.67
C LEU A 165 -19.95 26.40 -1.75
N GLY A 166 -19.59 26.67 -3.01
CA GLY A 166 -20.51 26.47 -4.14
C GLY A 166 -20.90 25.01 -4.32
N ARG A 167 -22.12 24.75 -4.81
CA ARG A 167 -22.66 23.39 -5.02
C ARG A 167 -21.73 22.51 -5.88
N SER A 168 -21.16 23.08 -6.94
CA SER A 168 -20.20 22.39 -7.81
C SER A 168 -18.93 21.99 -7.05
N THR A 169 -18.40 22.89 -6.21
CA THR A 169 -17.20 22.64 -5.39
C THR A 169 -17.45 21.56 -4.35
N VAL A 170 -18.60 21.57 -3.67
CA VAL A 170 -18.97 20.51 -2.71
C VAL A 170 -19.13 19.18 -3.42
N SER A 171 -19.85 19.15 -4.55
CA SER A 171 -20.01 17.92 -5.35
C SER A 171 -18.67 17.36 -5.81
N GLU A 172 -17.77 18.22 -6.29
CA GLU A 172 -16.44 17.80 -6.73
C GLU A 172 -15.60 17.25 -5.57
N HIS A 173 -15.65 17.91 -4.40
CA HIS A 173 -14.96 17.42 -3.22
C HIS A 173 -15.47 16.04 -2.78
N LEU A 174 -16.78 15.81 -2.80
CA LEU A 174 -17.38 14.51 -2.46
C LEU A 174 -16.91 13.42 -3.43
N ILE A 175 -17.12 13.62 -4.74
CA ILE A 175 -16.73 12.65 -5.78
C ILE A 175 -15.23 12.32 -5.71
N LYS A 176 -14.37 13.34 -5.61
CA LYS A 176 -12.92 13.13 -5.52
C LYS A 176 -12.50 12.43 -4.23
N SER A 177 -13.23 12.66 -3.14
CA SER A 177 -12.94 12.01 -1.85
C SER A 177 -13.34 10.54 -1.89
N GLU A 178 -14.55 10.27 -2.39
CA GLU A 178 -15.08 8.92 -2.59
C GLU A 178 -14.18 8.10 -3.50
N GLY A 179 -13.78 8.63 -4.66
CA GLY A 179 -12.88 7.94 -5.58
C GLY A 179 -11.53 7.58 -4.96
N LYS A 180 -10.94 8.49 -4.17
CA LYS A 180 -9.67 8.22 -3.46
C LYS A 180 -9.83 7.17 -2.35
N ILE A 181 -10.95 7.21 -1.62
CA ILE A 181 -11.24 6.22 -0.57
C ILE A 181 -11.44 4.84 -1.20
N ILE A 182 -12.24 4.74 -2.26
CA ILE A 182 -12.51 3.49 -2.98
C ILE A 182 -11.22 2.94 -3.59
N GLN A 183 -10.42 3.78 -4.25
CA GLN A 183 -9.13 3.36 -4.79
C GLN A 183 -8.20 2.84 -3.70
N TYR A 184 -8.07 3.58 -2.59
CA TYR A 184 -7.26 3.14 -1.46
C TYR A 184 -7.78 1.84 -0.84
N PHE A 185 -9.10 1.65 -0.80
CA PHE A 185 -9.73 0.44 -0.27
C PHE A 185 -9.52 -0.77 -1.19
N LEU A 186 -9.61 -0.59 -2.51
CA LEU A 186 -9.42 -1.65 -3.51
C LEU A 186 -7.93 -2.01 -3.73
N GLU A 187 -7.02 -1.04 -3.59
CA GLU A 187 -5.57 -1.24 -3.75
C GLU A 187 -4.87 -1.58 -2.43
N GLY A 188 -5.51 -1.29 -1.29
CA GLY A 188 -5.03 -1.57 0.06
C GLY A 188 -5.58 -2.88 0.61
N ASP A 189 -4.88 -3.43 1.61
CA ASP A 189 -5.14 -4.67 2.37
C ASP A 189 -6.29 -5.58 1.86
N PRO A 190 -5.97 -6.64 1.08
CA PRO A 190 -6.94 -7.61 0.58
C PRO A 190 -7.81 -8.26 1.66
N ALA A 191 -7.39 -8.24 2.93
CA ALA A 191 -8.11 -8.87 4.04
C ALA A 191 -9.41 -8.13 4.46
N LEU A 192 -9.67 -6.93 3.94
CA LEU A 192 -10.92 -6.19 4.21
C LEU A 192 -12.10 -6.63 3.33
N PHE A 193 -11.85 -7.44 2.31
CA PHE A 193 -12.88 -8.09 1.51
C PHE A 193 -13.01 -9.54 1.98
N GLY A 194 -13.80 -9.76 3.03
CA GLY A 194 -14.44 -11.05 3.20
C GLY A 194 -15.46 -11.16 2.09
N GLU A 195 -15.23 -12.03 1.10
CA GLU A 195 -16.26 -12.39 0.14
C GLU A 195 -17.39 -13.11 0.91
N GLU A 196 -18.43 -12.36 1.30
CA GLU A 196 -19.77 -12.93 1.33
C GLU A 196 -20.19 -13.12 -0.13
N MET A 197 -19.85 -14.29 -0.69
CA MET A 197 -20.61 -14.84 -1.80
C MET A 197 -21.96 -15.31 -1.22
N ASP A 198 -22.89 -14.37 -1.10
CA ASP A 198 -24.27 -14.69 -0.78
C ASP A 198 -24.81 -15.57 -1.91
N GLY A 199 -25.26 -16.76 -1.53
CA GLY A 199 -25.73 -17.77 -2.45
C GLY A 199 -26.95 -17.30 -3.23
N LYS A 200 -26.85 -17.39 -4.56
CA LYS A 200 -27.89 -17.92 -5.46
C LYS A 200 -27.38 -18.03 -6.89
#